data_AF-A0A4Q5UTZ7-F1
#
_entry.id   AF-A0A4Q5UTZ7-F1
#
_cell.length_a   1.000
_cell.length_b   1.000
_cell.length_c   1.000
_cell.angle_alpha   90.00
_cell.angle_beta   90.00
_cell.angle_gamma   90.00
#
_symmetry.space_group_name_H-M   'P 1'
#
loop_
_entity.id
_entity.type
_entity.pdbx_description
1 polymer ?
#
loop_
_entity_poly.entity_id
_entity_poly.type
_entity_poly.pdbx_seq_one_letter_code
_entity_poly.pdbx_strand_id
1 'polypeptide(L)'
;MKKIILTSLVFAMGFFAAEAQTKKKSKKAKPLTAEQKQKSTLAKMETDRQAKFETQRLERLEADSIRKAEEQMEEFTKDSLRQDWKTKRLAQVDSTNNVNWTKTVADRDARFDHDRSQNAILKSAGVNDVQGRKVKAINEQYNDRAKAVKMDSTLSQEQVSMQLATINDERRAKIKEIVGSSKEKKLEKSRKSYSMKNTDDHDAKWINDAAMVKKNN
;
A
#
# COMPACT_ATOMS: atom_id res chain seq x y z
N MET A 1 10.72 -9.36 38.19
CA MET A 1 11.11 -8.55 39.37
C MET A 1 9.86 -7.90 39.97
N LYS A 2 9.89 -7.54 41.27
CA LYS A 2 8.93 -6.66 41.97
C LYS A 2 7.43 -7.01 41.91
N LYS A 3 6.95 -7.71 42.95
CA LYS A 3 5.65 -7.42 43.63
C LYS A 3 5.78 -6.07 44.37
N ILE A 4 4.73 -5.58 45.09
CA ILE A 4 4.57 -4.27 45.82
C ILE A 4 3.81 -3.25 44.94
N ILE A 5 2.78 -2.47 45.35
CA ILE A 5 1.94 -2.26 46.58
C ILE A 5 0.62 -1.56 46.13
N LEU A 6 -0.51 -1.36 46.84
CA LEU A 6 -1.08 -1.64 48.20
C LEU A 6 -2.41 -2.47 47.95
N THR A 7 -3.45 -2.69 48.76
CA THR A 7 -3.95 -2.36 50.13
C THR A 7 -4.60 -0.97 50.42
N SER A 8 -5.92 -0.82 50.26
CA SER A 8 -6.67 0.32 50.82
C SER A 8 -8.09 -0.07 51.31
N LEU A 9 -8.37 0.28 52.58
CA LEU A 9 -9.67 0.42 53.28
C LEU A 9 -10.83 -0.49 52.81
N VAL A 10 -11.40 -1.40 53.60
CA VAL A 10 -11.52 -1.46 55.08
C VAL A 10 -12.02 -0.14 55.67
N PHE A 11 -13.31 0.15 55.45
CA PHE A 11 -14.08 1.12 56.24
C PHE A 11 -15.49 0.60 56.61
N ALA A 12 -15.62 -0.73 56.71
CA ALA A 12 -16.86 -1.41 57.08
C ALA A 12 -16.92 -1.70 58.59
N MET A 13 -16.90 -0.66 59.42
CA MET A 13 -17.12 -0.77 60.88
C MET A 13 -17.92 0.41 61.43
N GLY A 14 -18.87 0.12 62.33
CA GLY A 14 -18.92 0.89 63.58
C GLY A 14 -20.02 1.95 63.81
N PHE A 15 -21.10 2.02 63.04
CA PHE A 15 -22.22 2.96 63.34
C PHE A 15 -23.64 2.35 63.35
N PHE A 16 -23.79 1.17 63.97
CA PHE A 16 -25.05 0.84 64.66
C PHE A 16 -24.88 1.13 66.16
N ALA A 17 -24.94 2.41 66.51
CA ALA A 17 -24.99 2.85 67.89
C ALA A 17 -26.32 2.40 68.53
N ALA A 18 -26.28 2.02 69.81
CA ALA A 18 -27.45 1.51 70.51
C ALA A 18 -28.43 2.65 70.86
N GLU A 19 -29.52 2.79 70.10
CA GLU A 19 -30.65 3.63 70.53
C GLU A 19 -31.55 2.88 71.52
N ALA A 20 -31.73 3.46 72.69
CA ALA A 20 -32.23 2.75 73.86
C ALA A 20 -33.73 2.41 73.78
N GLN A 21 -34.09 1.20 74.24
CA GLN A 21 -35.47 0.75 74.46
C GLN A 21 -36.16 1.51 75.61
N THR A 22 -36.40 2.81 75.45
CA THR A 22 -37.20 3.58 76.40
C THR A 22 -38.68 3.30 76.18
N LYS A 23 -39.25 2.40 77.01
CA LYS A 23 -40.70 2.10 77.04
C LYS A 23 -41.53 3.29 77.52
N LYS A 24 -41.63 4.34 76.67
CA LYS A 24 -42.46 5.52 76.92
C LYS A 24 -43.94 5.10 76.96
N LYS A 25 -44.55 5.23 78.14
CA LYS A 25 -45.99 4.98 78.35
C LYS A 25 -46.81 5.74 77.32
N SER A 26 -47.70 5.04 76.61
CA SER A 26 -48.56 5.61 75.55
C SER A 26 -49.62 6.55 76.13
N LYS A 27 -49.25 7.82 76.33
CA LYS A 27 -50.24 8.89 76.54
C LYS A 27 -51.16 8.90 75.32
N LYS A 28 -52.46 8.64 75.52
CA LYS A 28 -53.49 8.72 74.45
C LYS A 28 -53.34 10.06 73.74
N ALA A 29 -53.02 10.02 72.45
CA ALA A 29 -52.90 11.23 71.64
C ALA A 29 -54.27 11.94 71.62
N LYS A 30 -54.28 13.25 71.91
CA LYS A 30 -55.47 14.08 71.66
C LYS A 30 -55.77 14.05 70.16
N PRO A 31 -57.05 13.96 69.74
CA PRO A 31 -57.39 13.97 68.32
C PRO A 31 -56.92 15.29 67.68
N LEU A 32 -56.14 15.18 66.61
CA LEU A 32 -55.70 16.32 65.79
C LEU A 32 -56.91 17.14 65.32
N THR A 33 -56.86 18.45 65.49
CA THR A 33 -57.89 19.36 64.96
C THR A 33 -57.93 19.33 63.44
N ALA A 34 -59.05 19.74 62.83
CA ALA A 34 -59.23 19.68 61.38
C ALA A 34 -58.12 20.41 60.61
N GLU A 35 -57.72 21.59 61.06
CA GLU A 35 -56.60 22.34 60.50
C GLU A 35 -55.26 21.59 60.57
N GLN A 36 -54.97 20.91 61.69
CA GLN A 36 -53.72 20.16 61.84
C GLN A 36 -53.66 18.99 60.86
N LYS A 37 -54.80 18.32 60.62
CA LYS A 37 -54.92 17.31 59.57
C LYS A 37 -54.67 17.92 58.19
N GLN A 38 -55.34 19.03 57.84
CA GLN A 38 -55.15 19.73 56.56
C GLN A 38 -53.71 20.19 56.33
N LYS A 39 -53.07 20.79 57.34
CA LYS A 39 -51.66 21.19 57.32
C LYS A 39 -50.74 19.98 57.11
N SER A 40 -51.00 18.84 57.78
CA SER A 40 -50.23 17.61 57.57
C SER A 40 -50.42 16.97 56.19
N THR A 41 -51.60 17.09 55.57
CA THR A 41 -51.82 16.61 54.18
C THR A 41 -51.16 17.51 53.15
N LEU A 42 -51.16 18.83 53.37
CA LEU A 42 -50.46 19.79 52.50
C LEU A 42 -48.94 19.55 52.55
N ALA A 43 -48.36 19.45 53.75
CA ALA A 43 -46.93 19.16 53.93
C ALA A 43 -46.50 17.85 53.25
N LYS A 44 -47.33 16.79 53.32
CA LYS A 44 -47.06 15.53 52.60
C LYS A 44 -47.10 15.70 51.08
N MET A 45 -48.09 16.41 50.53
CA MET A 45 -48.13 16.67 49.09
C MET A 45 -46.95 17.53 48.62
N GLU A 46 -46.43 18.41 49.48
CA GLU A 46 -45.24 19.20 49.19
C GLU A 46 -43.96 18.35 49.23
N THR A 47 -43.77 17.49 50.24
CA THR A 47 -42.62 16.55 50.26
C THR A 47 -42.68 15.55 49.10
N ASP A 48 -43.85 15.01 48.77
CA ASP A 48 -44.04 14.09 47.63
C ASP A 48 -43.74 14.79 46.29
N ARG A 49 -44.04 16.09 46.18
CA ARG A 49 -43.74 16.91 45.00
C ARG A 49 -42.25 17.24 44.90
N GLN A 50 -41.59 17.58 46.02
CA GLN A 50 -40.15 17.79 46.09
C GLN A 50 -39.40 16.51 45.71
N ALA A 51 -39.74 15.37 46.34
CA ALA A 51 -39.16 14.07 46.02
C ALA A 51 -39.28 13.71 44.52
N LYS A 52 -40.47 13.90 43.92
CA LYS A 52 -40.67 13.68 42.47
C LYS A 52 -39.80 14.58 41.59
N PHE A 53 -39.61 15.85 41.96
CA PHE A 53 -38.69 16.73 41.23
C PHE A 53 -37.22 16.32 41.41
N GLU A 54 -36.83 15.83 42.58
CA GLU A 54 -35.47 15.33 42.82
C GLU A 54 -35.21 14.04 42.05
N THR A 55 -36.16 13.09 42.01
CA THR A 55 -36.07 11.89 41.16
C THR A 55 -35.92 12.28 39.68
N GLN A 56 -36.80 13.14 39.15
CA GLN A 56 -36.71 13.60 37.76
C GLN A 56 -35.42 14.37 37.44
N ARG A 57 -34.82 15.04 38.43
CA ARG A 57 -33.52 15.71 38.27
C ARG A 57 -32.38 14.68 38.22
N LEU A 58 -32.43 13.65 39.06
CA LEU A 58 -31.43 12.57 39.07
C LEU A 58 -31.50 11.73 37.79
N GLU A 59 -32.70 11.33 37.35
CA GLU A 59 -32.93 10.61 36.08
C GLU A 59 -32.33 11.35 34.88
N ARG A 60 -32.49 12.69 34.81
CA ARG A 60 -31.89 13.52 33.75
C ARG A 60 -30.37 13.58 33.83
N LEU A 61 -29.81 13.67 35.03
CA LEU A 61 -28.36 13.70 35.24
C LEU A 61 -27.71 12.35 34.90
N GLU A 62 -28.38 11.24 35.22
CA GLU A 62 -27.96 9.89 34.86
C GLU A 62 -28.03 9.69 33.34
N ALA A 63 -29.12 10.06 32.69
CA ALA A 63 -29.27 10.00 31.23
C ALA A 63 -28.21 10.84 30.49
N ASP A 64 -27.92 12.08 30.95
CA ASP A 64 -26.83 12.90 30.40
C ASP A 64 -25.44 12.33 30.68
N SER A 65 -25.26 11.59 31.78
CA SER A 65 -24.00 10.90 32.11
C SER A 65 -23.77 9.69 31.22
N ILE A 66 -24.81 8.87 30.99
CA ILE A 66 -24.78 7.74 30.05
C ILE A 66 -24.50 8.24 28.64
N ARG A 67 -25.25 9.23 28.15
CA ARG A 67 -25.07 9.82 26.82
C ARG A 67 -23.64 10.33 26.60
N LYS A 68 -23.03 11.00 27.59
CA LYS A 68 -21.63 11.46 27.49
C LYS A 68 -20.62 10.32 27.48
N ALA A 69 -20.87 9.23 28.21
CA ALA A 69 -20.04 8.04 28.16
C ALA A 69 -20.14 7.34 26.80
N GLU A 70 -21.34 7.27 26.21
CA GLU A 70 -21.58 6.76 24.86
C GLU A 70 -20.89 7.62 23.80
N GLU A 71 -21.04 8.95 23.86
CA GLU A 71 -20.34 9.92 22.99
C GLU A 71 -18.82 9.73 23.05
N GLN A 72 -18.23 9.58 24.24
CA GLN A 72 -16.79 9.33 24.42
C GLN A 72 -16.34 7.96 23.89
N MET A 73 -17.13 6.91 24.11
CA MET A 73 -16.83 5.56 23.58
C MET A 73 -16.94 5.50 22.06
N GLU A 74 -17.89 6.23 21.47
CA GLU A 74 -18.03 6.35 20.02
C GLU A 74 -16.87 7.15 19.41
N GLU A 75 -16.45 8.26 20.03
CA GLU A 75 -15.27 9.04 19.61
C GLU A 75 -13.97 8.22 19.70
N PHE A 76 -13.75 7.50 20.80
CA PHE A 76 -12.62 6.58 20.94
C PHE A 76 -12.63 5.48 19.87
N THR A 77 -13.80 4.93 19.55
CA THR A 77 -13.96 3.92 18.49
C THR A 77 -13.66 4.50 17.10
N LYS A 78 -14.15 5.71 16.81
CA LYS A 78 -13.84 6.46 15.59
C LYS A 78 -12.34 6.73 15.47
N ASP A 79 -11.67 7.13 16.54
CA ASP A 79 -10.24 7.40 16.53
C ASP A 79 -9.38 6.14 16.40
N SER A 80 -9.76 5.05 17.06
CA SER A 80 -9.15 3.73 16.85
C SER A 80 -9.21 3.35 15.36
N LEU A 81 -10.38 3.40 14.74
CA LEU A 81 -10.56 3.14 13.31
C LEU A 81 -9.79 4.12 12.41
N ARG A 82 -9.66 5.39 12.79
CA ARG A 82 -8.85 6.39 12.07
C ARG A 82 -7.35 6.07 12.13
N GLN A 83 -6.83 5.55 13.24
CA GLN A 83 -5.44 5.09 13.31
C GLN A 83 -5.25 3.79 12.52
N ASP A 84 -6.17 2.85 12.64
CA ASP A 84 -6.13 1.55 11.96
C ASP A 84 -6.21 1.69 10.43
N TRP A 85 -6.92 2.71 9.93
CA TRP A 85 -6.91 3.09 8.52
C TRP A 85 -5.57 3.71 8.09
N LYS A 86 -5.00 4.60 8.90
CA LYS A 86 -3.68 5.23 8.61
C LYS A 86 -2.56 4.19 8.52
N THR A 87 -2.48 3.26 9.47
CA THR A 87 -1.43 2.21 9.49
C THR A 87 -1.54 1.29 8.28
N LYS A 88 -2.75 0.82 7.95
CA LYS A 88 -3.01 0.02 6.74
C LYS A 88 -2.68 0.78 5.46
N ARG A 89 -3.00 2.08 5.39
CA ARG A 89 -2.71 2.91 4.21
C ARG A 89 -1.21 3.19 4.05
N LEU A 90 -0.48 3.44 5.14
CA LEU A 90 0.98 3.57 5.12
C LEU A 90 1.64 2.28 4.63
N ALA A 91 1.31 1.13 5.23
CA ALA A 91 1.85 -0.17 4.82
C ALA A 91 1.56 -0.49 3.33
N GLN A 92 0.40 -0.10 2.81
CA GLN A 92 0.07 -0.23 1.38
C GLN A 92 0.95 0.67 0.50
N VAL A 93 1.18 1.93 0.90
CA VAL A 93 2.04 2.87 0.18
C VAL A 93 3.49 2.39 0.20
N ASP A 94 4.01 1.95 1.35
CA ASP A 94 5.38 1.45 1.48
C ASP A 94 5.61 0.17 0.66
N SER A 95 4.64 -0.75 0.66
CA SER A 95 4.66 -1.95 -0.19
C SER A 95 4.65 -1.59 -1.68
N THR A 96 3.78 -0.67 -2.10
CA THR A 96 3.71 -0.19 -3.49
C THR A 96 5.01 0.50 -3.93
N ASN A 97 5.57 1.33 -3.05
CA ASN A 97 6.87 1.98 -3.27
C ASN A 97 7.99 0.95 -3.39
N ASN A 98 8.04 -0.06 -2.53
CA ASN A 98 9.04 -1.12 -2.58
C ASN A 98 8.97 -1.95 -3.88
N VAL A 99 7.76 -2.30 -4.33
CA VAL A 99 7.56 -2.97 -5.64
C VAL A 99 8.01 -2.08 -6.81
N ASN A 100 7.71 -0.78 -6.78
CA ASN A 100 8.16 0.16 -7.80
C ASN A 100 9.69 0.37 -7.78
N TRP A 101 10.31 0.47 -6.61
CA TRP A 101 11.76 0.61 -6.46
C TRP A 101 12.52 -0.65 -6.89
N THR A 102 12.10 -1.84 -6.43
CA THR A 102 12.73 -3.11 -6.83
C THR A 102 12.61 -3.34 -8.34
N LYS A 103 11.47 -3.05 -8.95
CA LYS A 103 11.32 -3.05 -10.41
C LYS A 103 12.26 -2.03 -11.07
N THR A 104 12.30 -0.79 -10.59
CA THR A 104 13.15 0.26 -11.18
C THR A 104 14.64 -0.08 -11.11
N VAL A 105 15.08 -0.73 -10.02
CA VAL A 105 16.46 -1.24 -9.88
C VAL A 105 16.71 -2.38 -10.88
N ALA A 106 15.81 -3.37 -10.99
CA ALA A 106 15.95 -4.46 -11.96
C ALA A 106 15.97 -3.95 -13.42
N ASP A 107 15.03 -3.06 -13.78
CA ASP A 107 14.97 -2.42 -15.11
C ASP A 107 16.24 -1.61 -15.42
N ARG A 108 16.85 -0.98 -14.41
CA ARG A 108 18.11 -0.22 -14.55
C ARG A 108 19.32 -1.14 -14.71
N ASP A 109 19.40 -2.20 -13.90
CA ASP A 109 20.56 -3.08 -13.87
C ASP A 109 20.59 -3.98 -15.12
N ALA A 110 19.42 -4.42 -15.61
CA ALA A 110 19.28 -5.06 -16.92
C ALA A 110 19.73 -4.15 -18.08
N ARG A 111 19.43 -2.83 -18.04
CA ARG A 111 19.97 -1.87 -19.02
C ARG A 111 21.49 -1.76 -18.94
N PHE A 112 22.07 -1.70 -17.74
CA PHE A 112 23.53 -1.63 -17.58
C PHE A 112 24.23 -2.90 -18.09
N ASP A 113 23.63 -4.08 -17.90
CA ASP A 113 24.19 -5.35 -18.38
C ASP A 113 24.08 -5.47 -19.92
N HIS A 114 22.98 -5.02 -20.52
CA HIS A 114 22.84 -4.87 -21.98
C HIS A 114 23.87 -3.89 -22.56
N ASP A 115 24.02 -2.70 -21.96
CA ASP A 115 24.96 -1.71 -22.44
C ASP A 115 26.42 -2.21 -22.30
N ARG A 116 26.73 -2.90 -21.19
CA ARG A 116 28.04 -3.56 -20.98
C ARG A 116 28.29 -4.65 -22.03
N SER A 117 27.29 -5.44 -22.41
CA SER A 117 27.45 -6.49 -23.42
C SER A 117 27.63 -5.94 -24.83
N GLN A 118 26.84 -4.93 -25.24
CA GLN A 118 27.01 -4.24 -26.51
C GLN A 118 28.38 -3.58 -26.61
N ASN A 119 28.85 -2.93 -25.53
CA ASN A 119 30.18 -2.33 -25.47
C ASN A 119 31.30 -3.38 -25.53
N ALA A 120 31.13 -4.55 -24.88
CA ALA A 120 32.08 -5.67 -24.99
C ALA A 120 32.13 -6.26 -26.40
N ILE A 121 30.98 -6.42 -27.07
CA ILE A 121 30.87 -6.84 -28.48
C ILE A 121 31.62 -5.86 -29.38
N LEU A 122 31.35 -4.55 -29.27
CA LEU A 122 32.01 -3.51 -30.06
C LEU A 122 33.54 -3.52 -29.85
N LYS A 123 34.00 -3.62 -28.60
CA LYS A 123 35.42 -3.71 -28.25
C LYS A 123 36.07 -4.96 -28.82
N SER A 124 35.41 -6.12 -28.76
CA SER A 124 35.92 -7.39 -29.34
C SER A 124 36.12 -7.33 -30.87
N ALA A 125 35.31 -6.53 -31.56
CA ALA A 125 35.41 -6.30 -33.00
C ALA A 125 36.44 -5.22 -33.39
N GLY A 126 37.06 -4.55 -32.41
CA GLY A 126 38.00 -3.44 -32.64
C GLY A 126 37.32 -2.16 -33.14
N VAL A 127 36.04 -1.95 -32.82
CA VAL A 127 35.27 -0.76 -33.18
C VAL A 127 35.54 0.33 -32.13
N ASN A 128 35.86 1.56 -32.56
CA ASN A 128 36.11 2.68 -31.64
C ASN A 128 34.80 3.38 -31.23
N ASP A 129 34.81 4.22 -30.20
CA ASP A 129 33.59 4.79 -29.60
C ASP A 129 32.75 5.63 -30.57
N VAL A 130 33.39 6.33 -31.52
CA VAL A 130 32.69 7.13 -32.55
C VAL A 130 31.99 6.21 -33.56
N GLN A 131 32.68 5.17 -34.01
CA GLN A 131 32.08 4.12 -34.84
C GLN A 131 30.98 3.37 -34.07
N GLY A 132 31.20 3.07 -32.79
CA GLY A 132 30.28 2.33 -31.93
C GLY A 132 28.97 3.06 -31.69
N ARG A 133 29.01 4.37 -31.43
CA ARG A 133 27.81 5.22 -31.36
C ARG A 133 27.00 5.20 -32.66
N LYS A 134 27.65 5.32 -33.82
CA LYS A 134 26.97 5.21 -35.12
C LYS A 134 26.37 3.82 -35.36
N VAL A 135 27.07 2.75 -34.96
CA VAL A 135 26.57 1.36 -35.07
C VAL A 135 25.39 1.10 -34.12
N LYS A 136 25.35 1.71 -32.92
CA LYS A 136 24.17 1.66 -32.05
C LYS A 136 22.96 2.32 -32.71
N ALA A 137 23.10 3.54 -33.23
CA ALA A 137 22.01 4.24 -33.93
C ALA A 137 21.49 3.49 -35.18
N ILE A 138 22.37 2.79 -35.92
CA ILE A 138 21.96 1.95 -37.07
C ILE A 138 21.21 0.68 -36.62
N ASN A 139 21.61 0.08 -35.50
CA ASN A 139 20.86 -1.02 -34.88
C ASN A 139 19.48 -0.56 -34.39
N GLU A 140 19.39 0.62 -33.78
CA GLU A 140 18.14 1.23 -33.29
C GLU A 140 17.14 1.47 -34.43
N GLN A 141 17.58 2.15 -35.51
CA GLN A 141 16.79 2.32 -36.74
C GLN A 141 16.37 0.99 -37.40
N TYR A 142 17.20 -0.05 -37.29
CA TYR A 142 16.83 -1.39 -37.75
C TYR A 142 15.74 -2.00 -36.87
N ASN A 143 15.90 -1.94 -35.55
CA ASN A 143 14.95 -2.49 -34.58
C ASN A 143 13.57 -1.83 -34.71
N ASP A 144 13.51 -0.51 -34.88
CA ASP A 144 12.24 0.21 -35.08
C ASP A 144 11.54 -0.20 -36.37
N ARG A 145 12.26 -0.26 -37.51
CA ARG A 145 11.69 -0.74 -38.78
C ARG A 145 11.29 -2.21 -38.70
N ALA A 146 12.10 -3.06 -38.08
CA ALA A 146 11.80 -4.48 -37.89
C ALA A 146 10.58 -4.71 -36.99
N LYS A 147 10.39 -3.87 -35.97
CA LYS A 147 9.21 -3.87 -35.11
C LYS A 147 7.96 -3.41 -35.86
N ALA A 148 8.05 -2.36 -36.67
CA ALA A 148 6.95 -1.91 -37.52
C ALA A 148 6.51 -3.01 -38.50
N VAL A 149 7.46 -3.63 -39.23
CA VAL A 149 7.18 -4.76 -40.14
C VAL A 149 6.57 -5.96 -39.42
N LYS A 150 6.97 -6.25 -38.17
CA LYS A 150 6.38 -7.33 -37.36
C LYS A 150 5.02 -6.97 -36.72
N MET A 151 4.60 -5.71 -36.79
CA MET A 151 3.29 -5.23 -36.28
C MET A 151 2.30 -4.93 -37.41
N ASP A 152 2.74 -4.93 -38.66
CA ASP A 152 1.87 -4.76 -39.83
C ASP A 152 1.09 -6.05 -40.13
N SER A 153 -0.20 -6.03 -39.80
CA SER A 153 -1.13 -7.15 -40.03
C SER A 153 -1.59 -7.31 -41.47
N THR A 154 -1.18 -6.43 -42.39
CA THR A 154 -1.48 -6.55 -43.83
C THR A 154 -0.49 -7.46 -44.57
N LEU A 155 0.67 -7.73 -43.97
CA LEU A 155 1.74 -8.54 -44.57
C LEU A 155 1.59 -10.02 -44.23
N SER A 156 1.82 -10.89 -45.22
CA SER A 156 2.00 -12.33 -44.97
C SER A 156 3.29 -12.60 -44.20
N GLN A 157 3.37 -13.75 -43.52
CA GLN A 157 4.60 -14.16 -42.82
C GLN A 157 5.83 -14.22 -43.75
N GLU A 158 5.63 -14.55 -45.02
CA GLU A 158 6.68 -14.53 -46.05
C GLU A 158 7.10 -13.10 -46.42
N GLN A 159 6.14 -12.17 -46.56
CA GLN A 159 6.43 -10.76 -46.82
C GLN A 159 7.16 -10.09 -45.64
N VAL A 160 6.73 -10.36 -44.41
CA VAL A 160 7.44 -9.97 -43.17
C VAL A 160 8.88 -10.50 -43.18
N SER A 161 9.04 -11.79 -43.50
CA SER A 161 10.34 -12.46 -43.60
C SER A 161 11.27 -11.82 -44.64
N MET A 162 10.76 -11.55 -45.84
CA MET A 162 11.50 -10.88 -46.92
C MET A 162 11.89 -9.44 -46.55
N GLN A 163 10.96 -8.65 -45.99
CA GLN A 163 11.25 -7.27 -45.59
C GLN A 163 12.29 -7.21 -44.47
N LEU A 164 12.20 -8.09 -43.45
CA LEU A 164 13.21 -8.20 -42.39
C LEU A 164 14.60 -8.57 -42.91
N ALA A 165 14.69 -9.42 -43.94
CA ALA A 165 15.94 -9.74 -44.61
C ALA A 165 16.53 -8.52 -45.35
N THR A 166 15.71 -7.80 -46.13
CA THR A 166 16.11 -6.57 -46.84
C THR A 166 16.63 -5.50 -45.88
N ILE A 167 15.88 -5.21 -44.80
CA ILE A 167 16.24 -4.18 -43.82
C ILE A 167 17.52 -4.59 -43.05
N ASN A 168 17.79 -5.89 -42.89
CA ASN A 168 19.04 -6.38 -42.28
C ASN A 168 20.24 -6.24 -43.23
N ASP A 169 20.10 -6.54 -44.52
CA ASP A 169 21.20 -6.33 -45.47
C ASP A 169 21.47 -4.82 -45.70
N GLU A 170 20.44 -3.94 -45.67
CA GLU A 170 20.61 -2.48 -45.56
C GLU A 170 21.44 -2.09 -44.32
N ARG A 171 21.04 -2.57 -43.13
CA ARG A 171 21.73 -2.35 -41.85
C ARG A 171 23.20 -2.77 -41.95
N ARG A 172 23.47 -3.96 -42.50
CA ARG A 172 24.83 -4.48 -42.66
C ARG A 172 25.66 -3.67 -43.65
N ALA A 173 25.06 -3.15 -44.72
CA ALA A 173 25.73 -2.22 -45.63
C ALA A 173 26.17 -0.93 -44.91
N LYS A 174 25.26 -0.28 -44.17
CA LYS A 174 25.57 0.93 -43.38
C LYS A 174 26.64 0.69 -42.30
N ILE A 175 26.60 -0.46 -41.61
CA ILE A 175 27.65 -0.85 -40.65
C ILE A 175 29.00 -1.04 -41.37
N LYS A 176 29.01 -1.79 -42.49
CA LYS A 176 30.20 -2.07 -43.30
C LYS A 176 30.87 -0.79 -43.82
N GLU A 177 30.10 0.23 -44.18
CA GLU A 177 30.59 1.55 -44.58
C GLU A 177 31.37 2.24 -43.46
N ILE A 178 30.82 2.23 -42.23
CA ILE A 178 31.37 2.96 -41.08
C ILE A 178 32.56 2.24 -40.43
N VAL A 179 32.53 0.90 -40.36
CA VAL A 179 33.56 0.11 -39.65
C VAL A 179 34.52 -0.65 -40.58
N GLY A 180 34.19 -0.77 -41.85
CA GLY A 180 34.93 -1.58 -42.82
C GLY A 180 34.57 -3.07 -42.77
N SER A 181 34.68 -3.74 -43.92
CA SER A 181 34.34 -5.16 -44.15
C SER A 181 34.94 -6.13 -43.12
N SER A 182 36.17 -5.87 -42.65
CA SER A 182 36.84 -6.72 -41.64
C SER A 182 36.20 -6.60 -40.25
N LYS A 183 35.85 -5.39 -39.81
CA LYS A 183 35.22 -5.17 -38.50
C LYS A 183 33.74 -5.60 -38.50
N GLU A 184 33.01 -5.40 -39.60
CA GLU A 184 31.61 -5.86 -39.74
C GLU A 184 31.51 -7.38 -39.53
N LYS A 185 32.35 -8.16 -40.24
CA LYS A 185 32.39 -9.62 -40.08
C LYS A 185 32.75 -10.06 -38.66
N LYS A 186 33.68 -9.37 -37.98
CA LYS A 186 34.02 -9.65 -36.58
C LYS A 186 32.84 -9.34 -35.65
N LEU A 187 32.19 -8.20 -35.85
CA LEU A 187 31.08 -7.71 -35.04
C LEU A 187 29.84 -8.61 -35.15
N GLU A 188 29.47 -9.04 -36.36
CA GLU A 188 28.36 -10.00 -36.53
C GLU A 188 28.73 -11.41 -36.02
N LYS A 189 30.00 -11.82 -36.07
CA LYS A 189 30.47 -13.07 -35.42
C LYS A 189 30.39 -12.98 -33.89
N SER A 190 30.80 -11.86 -33.29
CA SER A 190 30.68 -11.63 -31.85
C SER A 190 29.22 -11.59 -31.40
N ARG A 191 28.32 -10.96 -32.17
CA ARG A 191 26.87 -10.96 -31.90
C ARG A 191 26.27 -12.36 -31.94
N LYS A 192 26.59 -13.16 -32.98
CA LYS A 192 26.19 -14.58 -33.04
C LYS A 192 26.72 -15.39 -31.86
N SER A 193 28.00 -15.22 -31.50
CA SER A 193 28.59 -15.91 -30.35
C SER A 193 28.06 -15.44 -28.99
N TYR A 194 27.50 -14.23 -28.90
CA TYR A 194 26.84 -13.74 -27.69
C TYR A 194 25.42 -14.31 -27.58
N SER A 195 24.65 -14.27 -28.67
CA SER A 195 23.32 -14.88 -28.80
C SER A 195 23.30 -16.37 -28.45
N MET A 196 24.28 -17.13 -28.95
CA MET A 196 24.41 -18.57 -28.67
C MET A 196 24.77 -18.89 -27.21
N LYS A 197 25.16 -17.88 -26.41
CA LYS A 197 25.49 -18.03 -24.99
C LYS A 197 24.42 -17.44 -24.06
N ASN A 198 23.65 -16.46 -24.54
CA ASN A 198 22.62 -15.76 -23.80
C ASN A 198 21.32 -15.87 -24.60
N THR A 199 20.53 -16.90 -24.30
CA THR A 199 19.26 -17.24 -24.98
C THR A 199 18.24 -16.10 -24.96
N ASP A 200 18.36 -15.22 -23.98
CA ASP A 200 17.35 -14.23 -23.61
C ASP A 200 17.65 -12.85 -24.25
N ASP A 201 18.69 -12.76 -25.08
CA ASP A 201 19.01 -11.55 -25.85
C ASP A 201 17.98 -11.33 -26.97
N HIS A 202 16.91 -10.60 -26.63
CA HIS A 202 15.88 -10.15 -27.56
C HIS A 202 16.47 -9.40 -28.79
N ASP A 203 17.56 -8.66 -28.60
CA ASP A 203 18.29 -7.92 -29.64
C ASP A 203 19.16 -8.81 -30.53
N ALA A 204 19.21 -10.11 -30.27
CA ALA A 204 19.86 -11.09 -31.14
C ALA A 204 18.89 -12.03 -31.85
N LYS A 205 17.62 -12.10 -31.44
CA LYS A 205 16.63 -13.04 -32.01
C LYS A 205 16.45 -12.89 -33.52
N TRP A 206 16.48 -11.65 -34.04
CA TRP A 206 16.40 -11.36 -35.48
C TRP A 206 17.57 -11.93 -36.30
N ILE A 207 18.72 -12.21 -35.68
CA ILE A 207 19.87 -12.84 -36.35
C ILE A 207 19.51 -14.26 -36.83
N ASN A 208 18.67 -14.95 -36.06
CA ASN A 208 18.18 -16.28 -36.38
C ASN A 208 17.01 -16.20 -37.36
N ASP A 209 16.07 -15.27 -37.16
CA ASP A 209 14.96 -15.00 -38.11
C ASP A 209 15.50 -14.79 -39.53
N ALA A 210 16.47 -13.87 -39.70
CA ALA A 210 17.08 -13.55 -41.00
C ALA A 210 17.94 -14.70 -41.58
N ALA A 211 18.39 -15.64 -40.74
CA ALA A 211 19.14 -16.82 -41.19
C ALA A 211 18.22 -17.95 -41.69
N MET A 212 16.99 -18.06 -41.17
CA MET A 212 15.99 -19.00 -41.68
C MET A 212 15.63 -18.68 -43.14
N VAL A 213 15.44 -17.40 -43.48
CA VAL A 213 15.06 -16.96 -44.85
C VAL A 213 16.08 -17.44 -45.89
N LYS A 214 17.38 -17.24 -45.60
CA LYS A 214 18.50 -17.64 -46.48
C LYS A 214 18.85 -19.14 -46.42
N LYS A 215 17.94 -19.96 -45.89
CA LYS A 215 17.98 -21.44 -45.94
C LYS A 215 16.80 -22.04 -46.70
N ASN A 216 15.75 -21.25 -46.95
CA ASN A 216 14.55 -21.66 -47.69
C ASN A 216 14.55 -21.18 -49.15
N ASN A 217 15.56 -20.38 -49.53
CA ASN A 217 15.89 -19.94 -50.89
C ASN A 217 17.27 -20.47 -51.28
#